data_AF-A0A9X2SKP2-F1
#
_entry.id   AF-A0A9X2SKP2-F1
#
_cell.length_a   1.000
_cell.length_b   1.000
_cell.length_c   1.000
_cell.angle_alpha   90.00
_cell.angle_beta   90.00
_cell.angle_gamma   90.00
#
_symmetry.space_group_name_H-M   'P 1'
#
loop_
_entity.id
_entity.type
_entity.pdbx_description
1 polymer ?
#
loop_
_entity_poly.entity_id
_entity_poly.type
_entity_poly.pdbx_seq_one_letter_code
_entity_poly.pdbx_strand_id
1 'polypeptide(L)'
;MGELLVVLVGNLLTMIDMSELFGGRRRRARAAAFARGERVEVPCVLRSFEVTSGREQRGWIAVGAGPATWRVPGGGPVAFEPGQLTMQAVDRQAVTFHGAGGTELRLHPDEAPLVLRALAS
;
A
#
# COMPACT_ATOMS: atom_id res chain seq x y z
N MET A 1 20.24 -21.00 37.57
CA MET A 1 19.77 -19.65 37.22
C MET A 1 19.69 -19.61 35.71
N GLY A 2 18.49 -19.89 35.18
CA GLY A 2 18.27 -20.06 33.74
C GLY A 2 17.96 -18.71 33.09
N GLU A 3 18.62 -18.47 31.97
CA GLU A 3 18.38 -17.37 31.04
C GLU A 3 16.92 -17.36 30.56
N LEU A 4 16.33 -16.17 30.42
CA LEU A 4 15.11 -16.00 29.64
C LEU A 4 15.25 -14.77 28.75
N LEU A 5 15.69 -15.07 27.52
CA LEU A 5 15.57 -14.27 26.30
C LEU A 5 14.15 -13.69 26.17
N VAL A 6 14.02 -12.36 26.10
CA VAL A 6 12.79 -11.71 25.63
C VAL A 6 13.05 -11.23 24.19
N VAL A 7 12.60 -12.04 23.25
CA VAL A 7 12.55 -11.75 21.81
C VAL A 7 11.15 -11.24 21.47
N LEU A 8 11.11 -10.11 20.74
CA LEU A 8 10.03 -9.55 19.89
C LEU A 8 8.56 -9.81 20.25
N VAL A 9 7.76 -8.73 20.36
CA VAL A 9 6.51 -8.55 19.58
C VAL A 9 6.31 -7.05 19.33
N GLY A 10 6.07 -6.68 18.06
CA GLY A 10 5.91 -5.31 17.60
C GLY A 10 4.68 -4.61 18.16
N ASN A 11 4.83 -3.32 18.45
CA ASN A 11 3.72 -2.50 18.91
C ASN A 11 2.94 -1.96 17.69
N LEU A 12 2.02 -2.81 17.23
CA LEU A 12 0.95 -2.51 16.30
C LEU A 12 -0.06 -1.58 17.00
N LEU A 13 0.09 -0.26 16.88
CA LEU A 13 -0.95 0.68 17.31
C LEU A 13 -2.05 0.73 16.24
N THR A 14 -3.03 -0.14 16.46
CA THR A 14 -4.39 -0.14 15.93
C THR A 14 -5.07 1.21 16.19
N MET A 15 -5.24 2.00 15.13
CA MET A 15 -6.12 3.17 15.12
C MET A 15 -7.12 2.97 13.98
N ILE A 16 -8.20 2.26 14.27
CA ILE A 16 -9.37 2.18 13.41
C ILE A 16 -10.56 2.41 14.32
N ASP A 17 -11.29 3.53 14.19
CA ASP A 17 -12.76 3.52 14.18
C ASP A 17 -13.40 4.92 13.97
N MET A 18 -13.41 5.38 12.72
CA MET A 18 -14.20 6.50 12.13
C MET A 18 -13.86 6.62 10.64
N SER A 19 -12.62 6.21 10.31
CA SER A 19 -12.10 6.03 8.96
C SER A 19 -12.72 4.85 8.21
N GLU A 20 -13.47 3.93 8.82
CA GLU A 20 -14.08 2.80 8.07
C GLU A 20 -15.33 3.19 7.28
N LEU A 21 -16.23 4.01 7.84
CA LEU A 21 -17.44 4.47 7.14
C LEU A 21 -17.13 5.52 6.07
N PHE A 22 -16.32 6.53 6.41
CA PHE A 22 -15.83 7.51 5.42
C PHE A 22 -14.78 6.90 4.47
N GLY A 23 -14.00 5.94 4.96
CA GLY A 23 -13.06 5.18 4.15
C GLY A 23 -13.79 4.36 3.10
N GLY A 24 -14.84 3.62 3.47
CA GLY A 24 -15.63 2.84 2.51
C GLY A 24 -16.20 3.70 1.38
N ARG A 25 -16.73 4.90 1.68
CA ARG A 25 -17.19 5.84 0.66
C ARG A 25 -16.03 6.36 -0.21
N ARG A 26 -14.90 6.75 0.39
CA ARG A 26 -13.71 7.24 -0.34
C ARG A 26 -13.09 6.15 -1.22
N ARG A 27 -13.01 4.91 -0.73
CA ARG A 27 -12.53 3.73 -1.48
C ARG A 27 -13.42 3.46 -2.69
N ARG A 28 -14.75 3.45 -2.50
CA ARG A 28 -15.72 3.33 -3.61
C ARG A 28 -15.62 4.47 -4.62
N ALA A 29 -15.45 5.72 -4.15
CA ALA A 29 -15.28 6.87 -5.03
C ALA A 29 -14.00 6.76 -5.88
N ARG A 30 -12.88 6.31 -5.30
CA ARG A 30 -11.64 6.04 -6.03
C ARG A 30 -11.80 4.90 -7.04
N ALA A 31 -12.46 3.80 -6.67
CA ALA A 31 -12.75 2.73 -7.60
C ALA A 31 -13.58 3.20 -8.81
N ALA A 32 -14.60 4.03 -8.56
CA ALA A 32 -15.41 4.63 -9.61
C ALA A 32 -14.62 5.62 -10.49
N ALA A 33 -13.75 6.44 -9.90
CA ALA A 33 -12.88 7.36 -10.63
C ALA A 33 -11.89 6.61 -11.54
N PHE A 34 -11.23 5.59 -11.01
CA PHE A 34 -10.33 4.73 -11.79
C PHE A 34 -11.06 4.03 -12.95
N ALA A 35 -12.29 3.56 -12.73
CA ALA A 35 -13.11 2.96 -13.79
C ALA A 35 -13.48 3.96 -14.91
N ARG A 36 -13.46 5.28 -14.63
CA ARG A 36 -13.60 6.34 -15.64
C ARG A 36 -12.28 6.71 -16.32
N GLY A 37 -11.18 6.02 -16.00
CA GLY A 37 -9.84 6.32 -16.52
C GLY A 37 -9.14 7.49 -15.81
N GLU A 38 -9.66 7.95 -14.67
CA GLU A 38 -9.05 9.03 -13.90
C GLU A 38 -7.83 8.53 -13.12
N ARG A 39 -6.90 9.43 -12.84
CA ARG A 39 -5.80 9.19 -11.90
C ARG A 39 -6.34 9.23 -10.47
N VAL A 40 -6.04 8.20 -9.68
CA VAL A 40 -6.49 8.06 -8.30
C VAL A 40 -5.33 7.78 -7.36
N GLU A 41 -5.40 8.34 -6.16
CA GLU A 41 -4.37 8.18 -5.12
C GLU A 41 -4.86 7.22 -4.04
N VAL A 42 -4.24 6.05 -3.97
CA VAL A 42 -4.61 4.95 -3.06
C VAL A 42 -3.65 4.95 -1.87
N PRO A 43 -4.16 5.12 -0.64
CA PRO A 43 -3.33 5.02 0.56
C PRO A 43 -2.74 3.62 0.70
N CYS A 44 -1.45 3.53 1.00
CA CYS A 44 -0.79 2.25 1.23
C CYS A 44 0.40 2.38 2.16
N VAL A 45 0.92 1.23 2.57
CA VAL A 45 2.23 1.13 3.22
C VAL A 45 3.19 0.49 2.22
N LEU A 46 4.36 1.09 2.05
CA LEU A 46 5.37 0.64 1.11
C LEU A 46 6.72 0.49 1.82
N ARG A 47 7.41 -0.61 1.51
CA ARG A 47 8.83 -0.81 1.78
C ARG A 47 9.49 -1.17 0.45
N SER A 48 10.45 -0.39 0.00
CA SER A 48 11.25 -0.66 -1.20
C SER A 48 12.59 0.06 -1.07
N PHE A 49 13.67 -0.59 -1.50
CA PHE A 49 14.99 0.06 -1.49
C PHE A 49 15.04 1.29 -2.42
N GLU A 50 14.34 1.23 -3.55
CA GLU A 50 14.38 2.27 -4.57
C GLU A 50 13.69 3.56 -4.13
N VAL A 51 12.52 3.44 -3.49
CA VAL A 51 11.67 4.61 -3.21
C VAL A 51 11.47 4.91 -1.72
N THR A 52 11.76 3.97 -0.82
CA THR A 52 11.70 4.22 0.64
C THR A 52 13.02 3.91 1.36
N SER A 53 14.11 3.69 0.62
CA SER A 53 15.42 3.32 1.18
C SER A 53 15.34 2.10 2.10
N GLY A 54 14.46 1.15 1.76
CA GLY A 54 14.26 -0.10 2.50
C GLY A 54 13.46 0.04 3.80
N ARG A 55 12.93 1.24 4.09
CA ARG A 55 12.12 1.50 5.29
C ARG A 55 10.64 1.36 4.99
N GLU A 56 9.88 0.85 5.95
CA GLU A 56 8.42 0.88 5.85
C GLU A 56 7.93 2.34 5.99
N GLN A 57 7.12 2.80 5.03
CA GLN A 57 6.56 4.15 5.02
C GLN A 57 5.10 4.16 4.59
N ARG A 58 4.31 5.05 5.19
CA ARG A 58 2.92 5.33 4.81
C ARG A 58 2.88 6.43 3.77
N GLY A 59 2.00 6.29 2.79
CA GLY A 59 1.87 7.26 1.70
C GLY A 59 0.76 6.87 0.73
N TRP A 60 0.92 7.27 -0.53
CA TRP A 60 -0.05 7.00 -1.58
C TRP A 60 0.62 6.50 -2.85
N ILE A 61 0.03 5.47 -3.44
CA ILE A 61 0.30 5.09 -4.83
C ILE A 61 -0.76 5.74 -5.71
N ALA A 62 -0.33 6.54 -6.67
CA ALA A 62 -1.19 7.09 -7.71
C ALA A 62 -1.17 6.19 -8.94
N VAL A 63 -2.35 5.76 -9.39
CA VAL A 63 -2.58 4.83 -10.52
C VAL A 63 -3.73 5.33 -11.39
N GLY A 64 -3.84 4.82 -12.62
CA GLY A 64 -4.85 5.24 -13.60
C GLY A 64 -4.18 5.93 -14.79
N ALA A 65 -4.57 7.16 -15.10
CA ALA A 65 -3.94 7.91 -16.18
C ALA A 65 -2.44 8.15 -15.93
N GLY A 66 -1.58 7.62 -16.81
CA GLY A 66 -0.13 7.74 -16.78
C GLY A 66 0.58 6.76 -15.84
N PRO A 67 1.92 6.79 -15.78
CA PRO A 67 2.72 5.86 -14.98
C PRO A 67 2.34 5.86 -13.50
N ALA A 68 2.50 4.72 -12.83
CA ALA A 68 2.29 4.62 -11.40
C ALA A 68 3.36 5.42 -10.64
N THR A 69 2.94 6.17 -9.62
CA THR A 69 3.87 6.94 -8.80
C THR A 69 3.59 6.74 -7.32
N TRP A 70 4.65 6.63 -6.53
CA TRP A 70 4.62 6.69 -5.08
C TRP A 70 4.81 8.12 -4.59
N ARG A 71 4.15 8.50 -3.49
CA ARG A 71 4.41 9.75 -2.78
C ARG A 71 4.16 9.64 -1.29
N VAL A 72 4.85 10.48 -0.53
CA VAL A 72 4.66 10.67 0.93
C VAL A 72 4.16 12.08 1.22
N PRO A 73 3.60 12.37 2.42
CA PRO A 73 3.18 13.72 2.77
C PRO A 73 4.33 14.72 2.62
N GLY A 74 4.11 15.80 1.86
CA GLY A 74 5.13 16.83 1.62
C GLY A 74 6.26 16.42 0.66
N GLY A 75 6.23 15.20 0.11
CA GLY A 75 7.18 14.72 -0.90
C GLY A 75 6.65 14.86 -2.33
N GLY A 76 7.56 14.98 -3.29
CA GLY A 76 7.23 14.89 -4.72
C GLY A 76 6.87 13.46 -5.14
N PRO A 77 6.16 13.28 -6.27
CA PRO A 77 5.89 11.96 -6.82
C PRO A 77 7.17 11.32 -7.35
N VAL A 78 7.35 10.03 -7.07
CA VAL A 78 8.44 9.19 -7.56
C VAL A 78 7.85 8.06 -8.38
N ALA A 79 8.44 7.74 -9.53
CA ALA A 79 7.99 6.61 -10.34
C ALA A 79 8.03 5.31 -9.51
N PHE A 80 7.02 4.47 -9.67
CA PHE A 80 6.92 3.21 -8.95
C PHE A 80 6.68 2.06 -9.92
N GLU A 81 7.71 1.25 -10.15
CA GLU A 81 7.73 0.14 -11.09
C GLU A 81 8.16 -1.15 -10.37
N PRO A 82 7.30 -1.74 -9.52
CA PRO A 82 7.69 -2.86 -8.65
C PRO A 82 7.93 -4.18 -9.39
N GLY A 83 7.75 -4.20 -10.71
CA GLY A 83 7.66 -5.42 -11.51
C GLY A 83 6.49 -6.29 -11.06
N GLN A 84 6.69 -7.61 -11.17
CA GLN A 84 5.67 -8.58 -10.76
C GLN A 84 5.48 -8.57 -9.24
N LEU A 85 4.24 -8.37 -8.81
CA LEU A 85 3.82 -8.48 -7.42
C LEU A 85 3.15 -9.83 -7.15
N THR A 86 3.56 -10.50 -6.08
CA THR A 86 2.97 -11.76 -5.60
C THR A 86 2.31 -11.54 -4.25
N MET A 87 1.03 -11.90 -4.15
CA MET A 87 0.28 -11.83 -2.89
C MET A 87 0.89 -12.79 -1.87
N GLN A 88 1.15 -12.30 -0.66
CA GLN A 88 1.74 -13.07 0.44
C GLN A 88 0.75 -13.34 1.57
N ALA A 89 -0.04 -12.33 1.93
CA ALA A 89 -0.98 -12.41 3.05
C ALA A 89 -2.21 -11.55 2.80
N VAL A 90 -3.35 -12.00 3.35
CA VAL A 90 -4.62 -11.28 3.32
C VAL A 90 -5.25 -11.38 4.70
N ASP A 91 -5.60 -10.23 5.26
CA ASP A 91 -6.44 -10.13 6.44
C ASP A 91 -7.53 -9.06 6.24
N ARG A 92 -8.30 -8.78 7.29
CA ARG A 92 -9.39 -7.80 7.24
C ARG A 92 -8.91 -6.36 7.03
N GLN A 93 -7.68 -6.05 7.41
CA GLN A 93 -7.10 -4.71 7.39
C GLN A 93 -6.23 -4.47 6.15
N ALA A 94 -5.53 -5.50 5.66
CA ALA A 94 -4.58 -5.37 4.57
C ALA A 94 -4.44 -6.62 3.70
N VAL A 95 -4.10 -6.39 2.43
CA VAL A 95 -3.48 -7.36 1.52
C VAL A 95 -2.02 -6.97 1.36
N THR A 96 -1.12 -7.92 1.57
CA THR A 96 0.33 -7.73 1.46
C THR A 96 0.85 -8.40 0.20
N PHE A 97 1.62 -7.67 -0.59
CA PHE A 97 2.27 -8.12 -1.81
C PHE A 97 3.78 -7.97 -1.70
N HIS A 98 4.52 -8.95 -2.21
CA HIS A 98 5.97 -8.85 -2.39
C HIS A 98 6.31 -8.71 -3.87
N GLY A 99 7.26 -7.84 -4.18
CA GLY A 99 7.84 -7.66 -5.50
C GLY A 99 9.35 -7.93 -5.51
N ALA A 100 9.96 -7.67 -6.66
CA ALA A 100 11.41 -7.76 -6.80
C ALA A 100 12.13 -6.76 -5.87
N GLY A 101 13.41 -7.03 -5.59
CA GLY A 101 14.26 -6.13 -4.81
C GLY A 101 13.84 -5.94 -3.35
N GLY A 102 13.07 -6.87 -2.78
CA GLY A 102 12.56 -6.76 -1.40
C GLY A 102 11.43 -5.76 -1.24
N THR A 103 10.73 -5.43 -2.34
CA THR A 103 9.55 -4.58 -2.31
C THR A 103 8.41 -5.26 -1.57
N GLU A 104 7.81 -4.57 -0.61
CA GLU A 104 6.59 -4.97 0.08
C GLU A 104 5.56 -3.85 0.00
N LEU A 105 4.39 -4.17 -0.54
CA LEU A 105 3.28 -3.25 -0.70
C LEU A 105 2.07 -3.78 0.08
N ARG A 106 1.54 -2.97 1.00
CA ARG A 106 0.36 -3.29 1.78
C ARG A 106 -0.77 -2.33 1.45
N LEU A 107 -1.88 -2.88 0.98
CA LEU A 107 -3.05 -2.16 0.51
C LEU A 107 -4.28 -2.58 1.30
N HIS A 108 -5.28 -1.70 1.37
CA HIS A 108 -6.59 -2.11 1.87
C HIS A 108 -7.21 -3.16 0.91
N PRO A 109 -7.89 -4.22 1.42
CA PRO A 109 -8.47 -5.26 0.57
C PRO A 109 -9.39 -4.74 -0.55
N ASP A 110 -10.26 -3.77 -0.24
CA ASP A 110 -11.14 -3.13 -1.24
C ASP A 110 -10.40 -2.43 -2.41
N GLU A 111 -9.14 -2.03 -2.22
CA GLU A 111 -8.39 -1.22 -3.19
C GLU A 111 -7.29 -2.02 -3.89
N ALA A 112 -6.87 -3.14 -3.30
CA ALA A 112 -5.84 -4.00 -3.86
C ALA A 112 -6.13 -4.46 -5.31
N PRO A 113 -7.35 -4.91 -5.68
CA PRO A 113 -7.63 -5.32 -7.05
C PRO A 113 -7.46 -4.19 -8.07
N LEU A 114 -7.82 -2.96 -7.70
CA LEU A 114 -7.67 -1.78 -8.55
C LEU A 114 -6.20 -1.47 -8.79
N VAL A 115 -5.38 -1.48 -7.74
CA VAL A 115 -3.95 -1.15 -7.86
C VAL A 115 -3.22 -2.21 -8.67
N LEU A 116 -3.48 -3.49 -8.43
CA LEU A 116 -2.86 -4.57 -9.19
C LEU A 116 -3.20 -4.51 -10.69
N ARG A 117 -4.46 -4.21 -11.03
CA ARG A 117 -4.87 -4.05 -12.43
C ARG A 117 -4.12 -2.90 -13.10
N ALA A 118 -3.93 -1.79 -12.39
CA ALA A 118 -3.24 -0.62 -12.91
C ALA A 118 -1.72 -0.80 -13.03
N LEU A 119 -1.12 -1.68 -12.23
CA LEU A 119 0.31 -1.99 -12.29
C LEU A 119 0.65 -3.07 -13.34
N ALA A 120 -0.36 -3.82 -13.79
CA ALA A 120 -0.21 -4.85 -14.82
C ALA A 120 -0.42 -4.34 -16.25
N SER A 121 -0.86 -3.08 -16.41
CA SER A 121 -1.09 -2.41 -17.69
C SER A 121 0.11 -1.59 -18.13
#